data_AF-A0A956WKL7-F1
#
_entry.id   AF-A0A956WKL7-F1
#
_cell.length_a   1.000
_cell.length_b   1.000
_cell.length_c   1.000
_cell.angle_alpha   90.00
_cell.angle_beta   90.00
_cell.angle_gamma   90.00
#
_symmetry.space_group_name_H-M   'P 1'
#
loop_
_entity.id
_entity.type
_entity.pdbx_description
1 polymer ?
#
loop_
_entity_poly.entity_id
_entity_poly.type
_entity_poly.pdbx_seq_one_letter_code
_entity_poly.pdbx_strand_id
1 'polypeptide(L)'
;MHDLQSGPASDVCTDAVARALASVRAKHRSNPDLAHMTGSAVAERVTALTLPPRPARGDWWLVGRVLDEIEEVEFSVWFIPATRRIGITRREQPTVIAPAAPLNMPCYYDGLRRNWIDSLTGEVVPGPDGENRESGLERPT
;
A
#
# COMPACT_ATOMS: atom_id res chain seq x y z
N MET A 1 9.85 26.03 23.82
CA MET A 1 8.93 26.40 22.71
C MET A 1 9.44 25.69 21.47
N HIS A 2 8.79 24.60 21.05
CA HIS A 2 9.12 23.97 19.78
C HIS A 2 8.48 24.81 18.68
N ASP A 3 9.29 25.46 17.85
CA ASP A 3 8.80 26.02 16.60
C ASP A 3 8.14 24.89 15.82
N LEU A 4 6.84 25.04 15.57
CA LEU A 4 6.12 24.26 14.58
C LEU A 4 6.76 24.59 13.23
N GLN A 5 7.79 23.84 12.85
CA GLN A 5 8.42 23.98 11.56
C GLN A 5 7.33 23.77 10.50
N SER A 6 6.95 24.85 9.84
CA SER A 6 5.90 24.82 8.83
C SER A 6 6.38 23.93 7.69
N GLY A 7 5.71 22.79 7.51
CA GLY A 7 6.04 21.85 6.44
C GLY A 7 5.81 22.46 5.06
N PRO A 8 6.38 21.86 3.99
CA PRO A 8 6.14 22.34 2.63
C PRO A 8 4.65 22.38 2.29
N ALA A 9 4.27 23.38 1.49
CA ALA A 9 2.91 23.51 0.97
C ALA A 9 2.54 22.32 0.06
N SER A 10 1.24 21.98 -0.01
CA SER A 10 0.78 20.75 -0.67
C SER A 10 1.00 20.75 -2.18
N ASP A 11 0.95 21.92 -2.82
CA ASP A 11 1.27 22.12 -4.23
C ASP A 11 2.74 21.81 -4.52
N VAL A 12 3.64 22.27 -3.65
CA VAL A 12 5.08 21.97 -3.72
C VAL A 12 5.35 20.48 -3.50
N CYS A 13 4.66 19.86 -2.54
CA CYS A 13 4.73 18.40 -2.33
C CYS A 13 4.26 17.62 -3.56
N THR A 14 3.19 18.07 -4.20
CA THR A 14 2.64 17.44 -5.42
C THR A 14 3.62 17.56 -6.59
N ASP A 15 4.22 18.73 -6.80
CA ASP A 15 5.25 18.94 -7.84
C ASP A 15 6.48 18.05 -7.58
N ALA A 16 6.93 17.94 -6.32
CA ALA A 16 8.05 17.07 -5.96
C ALA A 16 7.76 15.59 -6.28
N VAL A 17 6.55 15.10 -5.99
CA VAL A 17 6.13 13.73 -6.32
C VAL A 17 6.01 13.53 -7.83
N ALA A 18 5.46 14.50 -8.56
CA ALA A 18 5.37 14.43 -10.03
C ALA A 18 6.75 14.39 -10.69
N ARG A 19 7.72 15.19 -10.20
CA ARG A 19 9.11 15.17 -10.66
C ARG A 19 9.81 13.85 -10.33
N ALA A 20 9.56 13.28 -9.15
CA ALA A 20 10.08 11.98 -8.79
C ALA A 20 9.58 10.89 -9.76
N LEU A 21 8.27 10.90 -10.07
CA LEU A 21 7.68 10.00 -11.06
C LEU A 21 8.30 10.16 -12.45
N ALA A 22 8.49 11.41 -12.90
CA ALA A 22 9.13 11.70 -14.18
C ALA A 22 10.59 11.20 -14.23
N SER A 23 11.31 11.24 -13.10
CA SER A 23 12.67 10.70 -13.00
C SER A 23 12.71 9.18 -13.13
N VAL A 24 11.77 8.45 -12.49
CA VAL A 24 11.63 7.00 -12.66
C VAL A 24 11.37 6.67 -14.13
N ARG A 25 10.49 7.43 -14.78
CA ARG A 25 10.21 7.26 -16.22
C ARG A 25 11.41 7.52 -17.11
N ALA A 26 12.22 8.53 -16.79
CA ALA A 26 13.43 8.81 -17.55
C ALA A 26 14.44 7.65 -17.46
N LYS A 27 14.59 7.03 -16.27
CA LYS A 27 15.42 5.84 -16.06
C LYS A 27 14.99 4.68 -16.96
N HIS A 28 13.69 4.40 -17.04
CA HIS A 28 13.18 3.33 -17.93
C HIS A 28 13.44 3.60 -19.40
N ARG A 29 13.19 4.83 -19.86
CA ARG A 29 13.44 5.18 -21.26
C ARG A 29 14.90 5.08 -21.67
N SER A 30 15.82 5.28 -20.72
CA SER A 30 17.25 5.10 -20.97
C SER A 30 17.71 3.65 -20.91
N ASN A 31 16.86 2.72 -20.45
CA ASN A 31 17.24 1.31 -20.32
C ASN A 31 17.05 0.59 -21.67
N PRO A 32 18.14 0.12 -22.32
CA PRO A 32 18.05 -0.57 -23.61
C PRO A 32 17.25 -1.88 -23.53
N ASP A 33 17.21 -2.54 -22.38
CA ASP A 33 16.45 -3.78 -22.18
C ASP A 33 14.94 -3.55 -22.30
N LEU A 34 14.49 -2.32 -22.04
CA LEU A 34 13.09 -1.91 -22.11
C LEU A 34 12.76 -1.20 -23.43
N ALA A 35 13.67 -1.14 -24.41
CA ALA A 35 13.48 -0.42 -25.67
C ALA A 35 12.30 -0.95 -26.52
N HIS A 36 11.88 -2.19 -26.28
CA HIS A 36 10.74 -2.83 -26.95
C HIS A 36 9.38 -2.46 -26.33
N MET A 37 9.37 -1.83 -25.15
CA MET A 37 8.14 -1.39 -24.50
C MET A 37 7.61 -0.11 -25.14
N THR A 38 6.30 -0.07 -25.42
CA THR A 38 5.66 1.15 -25.89
C THR A 38 5.63 2.19 -24.77
N GLY A 39 5.57 3.48 -25.12
CA GLY A 39 5.47 4.55 -24.12
C GLY A 39 4.22 4.44 -23.21
N SER A 40 3.22 3.64 -23.57
CA SER A 40 2.04 3.33 -22.76
C SER A 40 2.21 2.11 -21.86
N ALA A 41 3.21 1.25 -22.10
CA ALA A 41 3.52 0.10 -21.24
C ALA A 41 4.32 0.51 -19.99
N VAL A 42 4.85 1.73 -19.97
CA VAL A 42 5.54 2.33 -18.83
C VAL A 42 4.51 3.07 -17.97
N ALA A 43 3.78 2.32 -17.15
CA ALA A 43 2.74 2.85 -16.27
C ALA A 43 3.29 3.09 -14.86
N GLU A 44 4.04 4.18 -14.64
CA GLU A 44 4.35 4.55 -13.25
C GLU A 44 3.16 5.22 -12.58
N ARG A 45 2.89 4.87 -11.31
CA ARG A 45 1.78 5.42 -10.55
C ARG A 45 2.24 6.15 -9.31
N VAL A 46 1.57 7.26 -9.00
CA VAL A 46 1.60 7.82 -7.64
C VAL A 46 0.73 6.92 -6.77
N THR A 47 1.30 6.31 -5.73
CA THR A 47 0.55 5.46 -4.80
C THR A 47 0.05 6.23 -3.58
N ALA A 48 0.73 7.32 -3.21
CA ALA A 48 0.30 8.16 -2.11
C ALA A 48 0.87 9.59 -2.21
N LEU A 49 0.08 10.56 -1.76
CA LEU A 49 0.56 11.87 -1.32
C LEU A 49 0.52 11.90 0.21
N THR A 50 1.60 12.38 0.84
CA THR A 50 1.68 12.46 2.30
C THR A 50 1.33 13.88 2.74
N LEU A 51 0.10 14.07 3.20
CA LEU A 51 -0.43 15.35 3.67
C LEU A 51 -1.00 15.21 5.10
N PRO A 52 -0.52 15.99 6.09
CA PRO A 52 0.63 16.90 5.98
C PRO A 52 1.94 16.12 5.74
N PRO A 53 2.94 16.75 5.08
CA PRO A 53 4.25 16.14 4.89
C PRO A 53 4.89 15.81 6.22
N ARG A 54 5.60 14.69 6.30
CA ARG A 54 6.19 14.22 7.58
C ARG A 54 7.67 14.61 7.65
N PRO A 55 8.13 15.29 8.70
CA PRO A 55 9.55 15.60 8.86
C PRO A 55 10.35 14.31 9.13
N ALA A 56 11.60 14.30 8.67
CA ALA A 56 12.56 13.22 8.90
C ALA A 56 13.88 13.79 9.43
N ARG A 57 14.98 13.03 9.30
CA ARG A 57 16.31 13.50 9.73
C ARG A 57 16.78 14.65 8.84
N GLY A 58 17.27 15.72 9.47
CA GLY A 58 17.71 16.93 8.78
C GLY A 58 16.52 17.69 8.18
N ASP A 59 16.74 18.31 7.02
CA ASP A 59 15.73 19.13 6.34
C ASP A 59 14.80 18.33 5.40
N TRP A 60 14.83 17.00 5.49
CA TRP A 60 14.06 16.12 4.64
C TRP A 60 12.62 15.95 5.12
N TRP A 61 11.69 16.03 4.17
CA TRP A 61 10.27 15.80 4.38
C TRP A 61 9.79 14.65 3.50
N LEU A 62 9.07 13.69 4.08
CA LEU A 62 8.32 12.69 3.32
C LEU A 62 7.08 13.37 2.73
N VAL A 63 7.01 13.40 1.40
CA VAL A 63 5.94 14.11 0.66
C VAL A 63 5.03 13.16 -0.14
N GLY A 64 5.46 11.94 -0.41
CA GLY A 64 4.63 10.98 -1.14
C GLY A 64 5.33 9.66 -1.43
N ARG A 65 4.68 8.88 -2.29
CA ARG A 65 5.15 7.58 -2.74
C ARG A 65 4.80 7.38 -4.21
N VAL A 66 5.69 6.67 -4.90
CA VAL A 66 5.53 6.29 -6.30
C VAL A 66 5.81 4.80 -6.44
N LEU A 67 5.05 4.13 -7.31
CA LEU A 67 5.24 2.74 -7.69
C LEU A 67 5.84 2.69 -9.09
N ASP A 68 6.93 1.96 -9.18
CA ASP A 68 7.46 1.44 -10.43
C ASP A 68 6.75 0.11 -10.71
N GLU A 69 5.84 0.10 -11.70
CA GLU A 69 5.09 -1.10 -12.06
C GLU A 69 5.93 -2.11 -12.86
N ILE A 70 7.07 -1.69 -13.43
CA ILE A 70 7.95 -2.60 -14.18
C ILE A 70 8.77 -3.43 -13.22
N GLU A 71 9.36 -2.78 -12.20
CA GLU A 71 10.14 -3.46 -11.18
C GLU A 71 9.29 -3.97 -10.01
N GLU A 72 7.99 -3.63 -9.95
CA GLU A 72 7.07 -3.84 -8.82
C GLU A 72 7.61 -3.28 -7.50
N VAL A 73 8.22 -2.09 -7.56
CA VAL A 73 8.89 -1.45 -6.42
C VAL A 73 8.21 -0.15 -6.03
N GLU A 74 7.80 -0.05 -4.76
CA GLU A 74 7.38 1.23 -4.17
C GLU A 74 8.57 2.03 -3.66
N PHE A 75 8.58 3.32 -3.95
CA PHE A 75 9.57 4.27 -3.48
C PHE A 75 8.94 5.34 -2.60
N SER A 76 9.64 5.74 -1.54
CA SER A 76 9.36 6.95 -0.79
C SER A 76 9.98 8.17 -1.46
N VAL A 77 9.21 9.24 -1.59
CA VAL A 77 9.65 10.54 -2.12
C VAL A 77 9.91 11.50 -0.98
N TRP A 78 11.14 12.00 -0.94
CA TRP A 78 11.64 12.93 0.05
C TRP A 78 11.91 14.28 -0.59
N PHE A 79 11.68 15.37 0.14
CA PHE A 79 11.86 16.72 -0.36
C PHE A 79 12.53 17.63 0.67
N ILE A 80 13.51 18.43 0.23
CA ILE A 80 14.06 19.56 1.00
C ILE A 80 13.54 20.86 0.36
N PRO A 81 12.66 21.62 1.03
CA PRO A 81 12.10 22.85 0.48
C PRO A 81 13.14 23.93 0.15
N ALA A 82 14.09 24.15 1.06
CA ALA A 82 15.09 25.21 0.94
C ALA A 82 15.96 25.10 -0.32
N THR A 83 16.32 23.88 -0.70
CA THR A 83 17.19 23.60 -1.86
C THR A 83 16.45 22.97 -3.03
N ARG A 84 15.12 22.77 -2.91
CA ARG A 84 14.28 22.03 -3.86
C ARG A 84 14.86 20.67 -4.27
N ARG A 85 15.52 19.98 -3.32
CA ARG A 85 16.13 18.68 -3.57
C ARG A 85 15.09 17.58 -3.41
N ILE A 86 15.09 16.63 -4.34
CA ILE A 86 14.21 15.45 -4.32
C ILE A 86 15.07 14.22 -4.12
N GLY A 87 14.72 13.42 -3.11
CA GLY A 87 15.33 12.12 -2.82
C GLY A 87 14.31 11.02 -3.05
N ILE A 88 14.75 9.88 -3.57
CA ILE A 88 13.91 8.71 -3.79
C ILE A 88 14.59 7.52 -3.10
N THR A 89 13.88 6.81 -2.23
CA THR A 89 14.42 5.62 -1.56
C THR A 89 13.47 4.44 -1.77
N ARG A 90 14.02 3.29 -2.15
CA ARG A 90 13.26 2.04 -2.27
C ARG A 90 12.66 1.67 -0.91
N ARG A 91 11.38 1.29 -0.89
CA ARG A 91 10.74 0.69 0.28
C ARG A 91 10.90 -0.82 0.18
N GLU A 92 11.32 -1.42 1.28
CA GLU A 92 11.11 -2.85 1.47
C GLU A 92 9.62 -3.07 1.62
N GLN A 93 9.04 -3.87 0.73
CA GLN A 93 7.67 -4.33 0.91
C GLN A 93 7.69 -5.20 2.17
N PRO A 94 6.79 -4.99 3.15
CA PRO A 94 6.62 -5.98 4.21
C PRO A 94 6.34 -7.30 3.51
N THR A 95 7.21 -8.29 3.70
CA THR A 95 6.88 -9.66 3.32
C THR A 95 5.58 -9.95 4.02
N VAL A 96 4.48 -10.04 3.28
CA VAL A 96 3.22 -10.54 3.82
C VAL A 96 3.50 -12.01 4.10
N ILE A 97 4.05 -12.29 5.28
CA ILE A 97 3.95 -13.59 5.89
C ILE A 97 2.45 -13.69 6.13
N ALA A 98 1.75 -14.39 5.22
CA ALA A 98 0.38 -14.81 5.49
C ALA A 98 0.40 -15.37 6.92
N PRO A 99 -0.44 -14.88 7.84
CA PRO A 99 -0.45 -15.42 9.18
C PRO A 99 -0.58 -16.93 9.04
N ALA A 100 0.37 -17.68 9.61
CA ALA A 100 0.22 -19.12 9.72
C ALA A 100 -1.18 -19.35 10.28
N ALA A 101 -2.01 -20.11 9.55
CA ALA A 101 -3.37 -20.40 9.97
C ALA A 101 -3.33 -20.76 11.46
N PRO A 102 -4.17 -20.16 12.32
CA PRO A 102 -4.09 -20.40 13.75
C PRO A 102 -4.26 -21.91 14.01
N LEU A 103 -3.14 -22.56 14.33
CA LEU A 103 -2.98 -24.01 14.47
C LEU A 103 -3.67 -24.60 15.71
N ASN A 104 -4.74 -23.99 16.22
CA ASN A 104 -5.50 -24.47 17.37
C ASN A 104 -7.00 -24.12 17.34
N MET A 105 -7.53 -23.70 16.19
CA MET A 105 -8.98 -23.46 16.04
C MET A 105 -9.55 -24.56 15.14
N PRO A 106 -10.46 -25.42 15.61
CA PRO A 106 -10.92 -26.61 14.87
C PRO A 106 -11.62 -26.27 13.55
N CYS A 107 -12.12 -25.05 13.42
CA CYS A 107 -12.62 -24.51 12.17
C CYS A 107 -12.23 -23.02 12.03
N TYR A 108 -12.09 -22.56 10.78
CA TYR A 108 -11.94 -21.13 10.45
C TYR A 108 -12.98 -20.72 9.41
N TYR A 109 -13.37 -19.44 9.42
CA TYR A 109 -14.31 -18.89 8.44
C TYR A 109 -13.56 -18.38 7.21
N ASP A 110 -13.86 -18.94 6.03
CA ASP A 110 -13.37 -18.45 4.75
C ASP A 110 -14.30 -17.34 4.23
N GLY A 111 -13.85 -16.09 4.35
CA GLY A 111 -14.61 -14.92 3.90
C GLY A 111 -14.77 -14.78 2.38
N LEU A 112 -13.94 -15.47 1.59
CA LEU A 112 -14.07 -15.49 0.12
C LEU A 112 -15.17 -16.46 -0.31
N ARG A 113 -15.19 -17.64 0.30
CA ARG A 113 -16.18 -18.69 -0.01
C ARG A 113 -17.44 -18.59 0.84
N ARG A 114 -17.45 -17.71 1.84
CA ARG A 114 -18.53 -17.52 2.83
C ARG A 114 -18.92 -18.79 3.59
N ASN A 115 -17.96 -19.68 3.78
CA ASN A 115 -18.15 -21.01 4.39
C ASN A 115 -17.24 -21.19 5.60
N TRP A 116 -17.63 -22.05 6.53
CA TRP A 116 -16.75 -22.53 7.60
C TRP A 116 -15.96 -23.73 7.09
N ILE A 117 -14.67 -23.79 7.42
CA ILE A 117 -13.73 -24.81 6.95
C ILE A 117 -13.11 -25.50 8.16
N ASP A 118 -13.15 -26.83 8.19
CA ASP A 118 -12.42 -27.63 9.17
C ASP A 118 -10.91 -27.43 8.95
N SER A 119 -10.18 -27.06 10.01
CA SER A 119 -8.76 -26.72 9.89
C SER A 119 -7.86 -27.94 9.74
N LEU A 120 -8.36 -29.14 10.03
CA LEU A 120 -7.64 -30.41 9.91
C LEU A 120 -7.88 -31.06 8.55
N THR A 121 -9.10 -31.03 8.03
CA THR A 121 -9.49 -31.74 6.79
C THR A 121 -9.66 -30.82 5.58
N GLY A 122 -9.87 -29.51 5.78
CA GLY A 122 -10.16 -28.56 4.71
C GLY A 122 -11.58 -28.68 4.14
N GLU A 123 -12.45 -29.48 4.77
CA GLU A 123 -13.83 -29.66 4.34
C GLU A 123 -14.73 -28.52 4.81
N VAL A 124 -15.81 -28.26 4.06
CA VAL A 124 -16.83 -27.29 4.46
C VAL A 124 -17.67 -27.88 5.59
N VAL A 125 -17.73 -27.17 6.71
CA VAL A 125 -18.49 -27.54 7.90
C VAL A 125 -19.61 -26.54 8.18
N PRO A 126 -20.68 -26.93 8.89
CA PRO A 126 -21.61 -25.97 9.47
C PRO A 126 -20.89 -25.11 10.52
N GLY A 127 -21.23 -23.82 10.57
CA GLY A 127 -20.62 -22.91 11.53
C GLY A 127 -20.93 -23.27 12.99
N PRO A 128 -20.07 -22.85 13.93
CA PRO A 128 -20.21 -23.18 15.35
C PRO A 128 -21.51 -22.65 16.01
N ASP A 129 -22.24 -21.74 15.36
CA ASP A 129 -23.53 -21.21 15.83
C ASP A 129 -24.75 -21.93 15.19
N GLY A 130 -24.54 -23.05 14.51
CA GLY A 130 -25.56 -23.77 13.73
C GLY A 130 -26.60 -24.57 14.53
N GLU A 131 -26.39 -24.78 15.83
CA GLU A 131 -27.34 -25.47 16.72
C GLU A 131 -27.98 -24.49 17.72
N ASN A 132 -28.78 -23.52 17.27
CA ASN A 132 -29.83 -22.86 18.09
C ASN A 132 -30.65 -21.81 17.32
N ARG A 133 -31.16 -22.15 16.13
CA ARG A 133 -32.15 -21.30 15.47
C ARG A 133 -33.33 -22.09 14.90
N GLU A 134 -33.88 -22.97 15.71
CA GLU A 134 -35.28 -23.37 15.57
C GLU A 134 -36.15 -22.55 16.54
N SER A 135 -37.22 -21.98 15.98
CA SER A 135 -38.42 -21.48 16.66
C SER A 135 -38.31 -20.16 17.42
N GLY A 136 -38.72 -19.07 16.76
CA GLY A 136 -39.00 -17.80 17.42
C GLY A 136 -39.26 -16.64 16.46
N LEU A 137 -40.04 -16.85 15.40
CA LEU A 137 -40.53 -15.77 14.54
C LEU A 137 -42.01 -15.51 14.87
N GLU A 138 -42.29 -14.95 16.05
CA GLU A 138 -43.59 -14.30 16.27
C GLU A 138 -43.54 -12.92 15.61
N ARG A 139 -44.34 -12.75 14.56
CA ARG A 139 -44.64 -11.46 13.94
C ARG A 139 -45.52 -10.65 14.90
N PRO A 140 -45.24 -9.37 15.18
CA PRO A 140 -46.23 -8.51 15.78
C PRO A 140 -47.28 -8.11 14.73
N THR A 141 -48.55 -8.16 15.13
CA THR A 141 -49.68 -7.53 14.42
C THR A 141 -49.90 -6.15 15.02
#